data_AF-A0A380DN16-F1
#
_entry.id   AF-A0A380DN16-F1
#
_cell.length_a   1.000
_cell.length_b   1.000
_cell.length_c   1.000
_cell.angle_alpha   90.00
_cell.angle_beta   90.00
_cell.angle_gamma   90.00
#
_symmetry.space_group_name_H-M   'P 1'
#
loop_
_entity.id
_entity.type
_entity.pdbx_description
1 polymer ?
#
loop_
_entity_poly.entity_id
_entity_poly.type
_entity_poly.pdbx_seq_one_letter_code
_entity_poly.pdbx_strand_id
1 'polypeptide(L)'
;MKFNGDQNNALSELRNHSIDMLADVNQKHFDLIKSDKNLSIIRKNGRKSVFLMLNIKKGIFKTHPNLRQAVVNAIDQDQFIKFYRGDKFKIASPITPLVDTGNEQRQDLEKVEKAINQ
;
A
#
# COMPACT_ATOMS: atom_id res chain seq x y z
N MET A 1 3.75 -25.15 -9.65
CA MET A 1 3.94 -24.07 -8.66
C MET A 1 4.03 -24.69 -7.28
N LYS A 2 5.14 -24.52 -6.57
CA LYS A 2 5.28 -24.97 -5.18
C LYS A 2 4.68 -23.89 -4.28
N PHE A 3 3.74 -24.27 -3.41
CA PHE A 3 3.16 -23.33 -2.46
C PHE A 3 4.05 -23.32 -1.21
N ASN A 4 4.66 -22.18 -0.91
CA ASN A 4 5.51 -22.01 0.26
C ASN A 4 4.96 -20.84 1.09
N GLY A 5 4.44 -21.15 2.28
CA GLY A 5 3.82 -20.15 3.16
C GLY A 5 4.84 -19.23 3.84
N ASP A 6 6.12 -19.62 3.87
CA ASP A 6 7.21 -18.81 4.42
C ASP A 6 7.97 -18.08 3.30
N GLN A 7 7.81 -16.76 3.25
CA GLN A 7 8.45 -15.89 2.28
C GLN A 7 9.99 -15.94 2.30
N ASN A 8 10.61 -16.22 3.45
CA ASN A 8 12.08 -16.29 3.53
C ASN A 8 12.61 -17.60 2.92
N ASN A 9 11.90 -18.72 3.13
CA ASN A 9 12.24 -19.98 2.51
C ASN A 9 12.07 -19.92 0.99
N ALA A 10 11.02 -19.28 0.51
CA ALA A 10 10.76 -19.13 -0.93
C ALA A 10 11.88 -18.36 -1.67
N LEU A 11 12.47 -17.32 -1.06
CA LEU A 11 13.60 -16.62 -1.66
C LEU A 11 14.88 -17.47 -1.70
N SER A 12 15.10 -18.28 -0.67
CA SER A 12 16.24 -19.21 -0.64
C SER A 12 16.11 -20.28 -1.72
N GLU A 13 14.90 -20.76 -1.96
CA GLU A 13 14.58 -21.69 -3.06
C GLU A 13 14.79 -21.08 -4.44
N LEU A 14 14.54 -19.78 -4.60
CA LEU A 14 14.84 -19.07 -5.85
C LEU A 14 16.36 -18.96 -6.06
N ARG A 15 17.11 -18.62 -5.01
CA ARG A 15 18.57 -18.43 -5.06
C ARG A 15 19.35 -19.72 -5.25
N ASN A 16 18.82 -20.85 -4.81
CA ASN A 16 19.44 -22.16 -4.99
C ASN A 16 18.92 -22.93 -6.22
N HIS A 17 18.14 -22.27 -7.09
CA HIS A 17 17.56 -22.85 -8.31
C HIS A 17 16.57 -24.00 -8.07
N SER A 18 15.99 -24.12 -6.87
CA SER A 18 14.88 -25.06 -6.61
C SER A 18 13.57 -24.60 -7.25
N ILE A 19 13.42 -23.29 -7.48
CA ILE A 19 12.34 -22.68 -8.27
C ILE A 19 12.92 -21.62 -9.19
N ASP A 20 12.27 -21.40 -10.35
CA ASP A 20 12.70 -20.39 -11.32
C ASP A 20 12.01 -19.03 -11.13
N MET A 21 10.88 -19.00 -10.41
CA MET A 21 10.05 -17.81 -10.28
C MET A 21 9.36 -17.74 -8.92
N LEU A 22 9.41 -16.56 -8.31
CA LEU A 22 8.72 -16.22 -7.07
C LEU A 22 7.71 -15.10 -7.34
N ALA A 23 6.42 -15.36 -7.06
CA ALA A 23 5.33 -14.46 -7.42
C ALA A 23 5.19 -13.24 -6.49
N ASP A 24 5.50 -13.40 -5.21
CA ASP A 24 5.43 -12.33 -4.20
C ASP A 24 6.75 -12.30 -3.42
N VAL A 25 7.38 -11.12 -3.41
CA VAL A 25 8.65 -10.89 -2.72
C VAL A 25 8.45 -9.82 -1.67
N ASN A 26 8.92 -10.09 -0.45
CA ASN A 26 8.94 -9.07 0.60
C ASN A 26 9.92 -7.96 0.22
N GLN A 27 9.45 -6.71 0.29
CA GLN A 27 10.24 -5.55 -0.09
C GLN A 27 11.58 -5.43 0.66
N LYS A 28 11.66 -5.94 1.90
CA LYS A 28 12.92 -5.98 2.67
C LYS A 28 14.06 -6.69 1.93
N HIS A 29 13.75 -7.55 0.97
CA HIS A 29 14.69 -8.34 0.19
C HIS A 29 15.01 -7.74 -1.18
N PHE A 30 14.43 -6.58 -1.55
CA PHE A 30 14.63 -6.00 -2.87
C PHE A 30 16.10 -5.64 -3.15
N ASP A 31 16.81 -5.10 -2.16
CA ASP A 31 18.22 -4.74 -2.33
C ASP A 31 19.10 -5.98 -2.54
N LEU A 32 18.82 -7.05 -1.77
CA LEU A 32 19.50 -8.33 -1.93
C LEU A 32 19.31 -8.87 -3.36
N ILE A 33 18.07 -8.88 -3.87
CA ILE A 33 17.79 -9.39 -5.21
C ILE A 33 18.42 -8.50 -6.28
N LYS A 34 18.39 -7.17 -6.12
CA LYS A 34 19.04 -6.23 -7.05
C LYS A 34 20.57 -6.40 -7.08
N SER A 35 21.16 -6.84 -5.98
CA SER A 35 22.61 -7.08 -5.88
C SER A 35 23.06 -8.44 -6.43
N ASP A 36 22.13 -9.39 -6.61
CA ASP A 36 22.42 -10.74 -7.07
C ASP A 36 22.39 -10.81 -8.61
N LYS A 37 23.54 -11.08 -9.22
CA LYS A 37 23.72 -11.11 -10.69
C LYS A 37 22.87 -12.18 -11.41
N ASN A 38 22.38 -13.18 -10.68
CA ASN A 38 21.60 -14.28 -11.26
C ASN A 38 20.09 -14.02 -11.16
N LEU A 39 19.66 -12.94 -10.49
CA LEU A 39 18.26 -12.63 -10.28
C LEU A 39 17.84 -11.34 -10.98
N SER A 40 16.55 -11.24 -11.25
CA SER A 40 15.93 -10.02 -11.73
C SER A 40 14.54 -9.85 -11.10
N ILE A 41 14.05 -8.61 -11.04
CA ILE A 41 12.70 -8.30 -10.55
C ILE A 41 11.90 -7.68 -11.69
N ILE A 42 10.76 -8.30 -12.02
CA ILE A 42 9.76 -7.69 -12.89
C ILE A 42 8.75 -6.96 -12.01
N ARG A 43 8.61 -5.64 -12.23
CA ARG A 43 7.68 -4.78 -11.51
C ARG A 43 6.51 -4.43 -12.43
N LYS A 44 5.30 -4.43 -11.88
CA LYS A 44 4.09 -3.95 -12.56
C LYS A 44 3.20 -3.21 -11.58
N ASN A 45 2.46 -2.22 -12.08
CA ASN A 45 1.41 -1.58 -11.30
C ASN A 45 0.35 -2.65 -10.95
N GLY A 46 0.22 -2.93 -9.66
CA GLY A 46 -0.76 -3.88 -9.16
C GLY A 46 -2.16 -3.28 -9.17
N ARG A 47 -3.18 -4.14 -9.23
CA ARG A 47 -4.59 -3.76 -9.06
C ARG A 47 -5.04 -3.75 -7.59
N LYS A 48 -4.13 -4.05 -6.67
CA LYS A 48 -4.41 -4.15 -5.23
C LYS A 48 -4.29 -2.76 -4.62
N SER A 49 -5.28 -2.40 -3.82
CA SER A 49 -5.33 -1.16 -3.04
C SER A 49 -5.43 -1.49 -1.56
N VAL A 50 -4.84 -0.65 -0.72
CA VAL A 50 -4.96 -0.75 0.74
C VAL A 50 -5.89 0.37 1.20
N PHE A 51 -6.88 0.03 2.01
CA PHE A 51 -7.87 0.98 2.51
C PHE A 51 -7.92 0.95 4.03
N LEU A 52 -8.15 2.13 4.61
CA LEU A 52 -8.63 2.24 5.98
C LEU A 52 -10.16 2.11 5.97
N MET A 53 -10.69 1.10 6.65
CA MET A 53 -12.13 0.91 6.80
C MET A 53 -12.61 1.51 8.12
N LEU A 54 -13.56 2.44 8.05
CA LEU A 54 -14.20 3.02 9.22
C LEU A 54 -15.52 2.31 9.51
N ASN A 55 -15.77 1.94 10.77
CA ASN A 55 -17.04 1.34 11.16
C ASN A 55 -18.13 2.41 11.24
N ILE A 56 -18.95 2.49 10.19
CA ILE A 56 -20.07 3.45 10.13
C ILE A 56 -21.35 2.92 10.78
N LYS A 57 -21.38 1.66 11.24
CA LYS A 57 -22.58 1.04 11.83
C LYS A 57 -22.66 1.25 13.34
N LYS A 58 -21.53 1.51 14.01
CA LYS A 58 -21.41 1.66 15.46
C LYS A 58 -20.34 2.68 15.83
N GLY A 59 -20.39 3.23 17.04
CA GLY A 59 -19.38 4.16 17.55
C GLY A 59 -19.50 5.57 16.97
N ILE A 60 -18.48 6.40 17.23
CA ILE A 60 -18.51 7.84 16.96
C ILE A 60 -18.66 8.18 15.46
N PHE A 61 -18.13 7.34 14.58
CA PHE A 61 -18.20 7.52 13.13
C PHE A 61 -19.59 7.23 12.52
N LYS A 62 -20.49 6.59 13.27
CA LYS A 62 -21.89 6.40 12.84
C LYS A 62 -22.62 7.73 12.78
N THR A 63 -22.51 8.52 13.84
CA THR A 63 -23.28 9.76 14.03
C THR A 63 -22.56 10.99 13.51
N HIS A 64 -21.23 10.95 13.39
CA HIS A 64 -20.42 12.12 13.02
C HIS A 64 -19.73 11.91 11.67
N PRO A 65 -20.37 12.28 10.54
CA PRO A 65 -19.76 12.17 9.22
C PRO A 65 -18.54 13.09 9.04
N ASN A 66 -18.53 14.26 9.68
CA ASN A 66 -17.40 15.18 9.76
C ASN A 66 -16.14 14.49 10.29
N LEU A 67 -16.25 13.65 11.33
CA LEU A 67 -15.08 12.94 11.85
C LEU A 67 -14.50 11.92 10.85
N ARG A 68 -15.32 11.34 9.96
CA ARG A 68 -14.80 10.48 8.88
C ARG A 68 -14.00 11.29 7.87
N GLN A 69 -14.48 12.50 7.54
CA GLN A 69 -13.76 13.44 6.68
C GLN A 69 -12.46 13.91 7.32
N ALA A 70 -12.46 14.17 8.64
CA ALA A 70 -11.27 14.50 9.40
C ALA A 70 -10.22 13.38 9.29
N VAL A 71 -10.60 12.11 9.44
CA VAL A 71 -9.66 10.99 9.27
C VAL A 71 -9.05 10.97 7.87
N VAL A 72 -9.85 11.15 6.81
CA VAL A 72 -9.34 11.15 5.42
C VAL A 72 -8.37 12.31 5.19
N ASN A 73 -8.68 13.50 5.69
CA ASN A 73 -7.83 14.69 5.54
C ASN A 73 -6.56 14.63 6.40
N ALA A 74 -6.54 13.84 7.48
CA ALA A 74 -5.36 13.66 8.32
C ALA A 74 -4.30 12.74 7.70
N ILE A 75 -4.66 11.92 6.70
CA ILE A 75 -3.76 10.94 6.10
C ILE A 75 -2.73 11.61 5.20
N ASP A 76 -1.46 11.47 5.57
CA ASP A 76 -0.29 11.78 4.71
C ASP A 76 0.17 10.51 3.96
N GLN A 77 -0.25 10.38 2.70
CA GLN A 77 0.17 9.27 1.84
C GLN A 77 1.66 9.24 1.54
N ASP A 78 2.34 10.40 1.59
CA ASP A 78 3.77 10.48 1.27
C ASP A 78 4.62 9.76 2.33
N GLN A 79 4.21 9.76 3.60
CA GLN A 79 4.89 8.95 4.64
C GLN A 79 4.79 7.46 4.36
N PHE A 80 3.63 6.96 3.94
CA PHE A 80 3.46 5.55 3.61
C PHE A 80 4.31 5.19 2.39
N ILE A 81 4.29 6.02 1.35
CA ILE A 81 5.11 5.82 0.14
C ILE A 81 6.60 5.81 0.50
N LYS A 82 7.06 6.72 1.37
CA LYS A 82 8.44 6.77 1.87
C LYS A 82 8.82 5.53 2.67
N PHE A 83 7.94 5.04 3.56
CA PHE A 83 8.14 3.78 4.28
C PHE A 83 8.35 2.61 3.32
N TYR A 84 7.54 2.56 2.26
CA TYR A 84 7.69 1.60 1.17
C TYR A 84 8.67 2.07 0.08
N ARG A 85 9.64 2.93 0.40
CA ARG A 85 10.76 3.33 -0.47
C ARG A 85 10.36 3.74 -1.90
N GLY A 86 9.17 4.35 -2.07
CA GLY A 86 8.65 4.76 -3.38
C GLY A 86 8.00 3.65 -4.22
N ASP A 87 7.94 2.41 -3.73
CA ASP A 87 7.32 1.28 -4.45
C ASP A 87 5.79 1.21 -4.30
N LYS A 88 5.16 2.30 -3.82
CA LYS A 88 3.71 2.50 -3.74
C LYS A 88 3.35 3.83 -4.39
N PHE A 89 2.13 3.95 -4.87
CA PHE A 89 1.60 5.17 -5.48
C PHE A 89 0.37 5.66 -4.71
N LYS A 90 0.08 6.96 -4.83
CA LYS A 90 -1.06 7.59 -4.19
C LYS A 90 -2.38 7.04 -4.74
N ILE A 91 -3.37 6.93 -3.88
CA ILE A 91 -4.73 6.52 -4.22
C ILE A 91 -5.71 7.60 -3.79
N ALA A 92 -6.61 7.98 -4.70
CA ALA A 92 -7.74 8.86 -4.40
C ALA A 92 -9.08 8.12 -4.49
N SER A 93 -9.12 6.99 -5.20
CA SER A 93 -10.33 6.21 -5.46
C SER A 93 -10.01 4.72 -5.57
N PRO A 94 -10.97 3.81 -5.27
CA PRO A 94 -10.74 2.37 -5.43
C PRO A 94 -10.30 1.94 -6.84
N ILE A 95 -10.59 2.74 -7.87
CA ILE A 95 -10.24 2.48 -9.27
C ILE A 95 -8.97 3.20 -9.75
N THR A 96 -8.31 4.01 -8.91
CA THR A 96 -7.05 4.68 -9.26
C THR A 96 -5.98 3.73 -9.84
N PRO A 97 -5.85 2.44 -9.40
CA PRO A 97 -4.90 1.52 -10.02
C PRO A 97 -5.20 1.13 -11.47
N LEU A 98 -6.43 1.39 -11.95
CA LEU A 98 -6.91 0.93 -13.26
C LEU A 98 -7.01 2.06 -14.27
N VAL A 99 -7.45 3.24 -13.82
CA VAL A 99 -7.67 4.41 -14.67
C VAL A 99 -7.24 5.66 -13.93
N ASP A 100 -6.71 6.63 -14.68
CA ASP A 100 -6.51 7.96 -14.15
C ASP A 100 -7.89 8.62 -13.94
N THR A 101 -8.17 8.99 -12.69
CA THR A 101 -9.45 9.59 -12.32
C THR A 101 -9.40 11.11 -12.29
N GLY A 102 -8.22 11.72 -12.41
CA GLY A 102 -7.99 13.15 -12.16
C GLY A 102 -8.14 13.58 -10.70
N ASN A 103 -8.54 12.69 -9.79
CA ASN A 103 -8.67 12.98 -8.37
C ASN A 103 -7.35 12.78 -7.62
N GLU A 104 -7.13 13.62 -6.61
CA GLU A 104 -6.01 13.50 -5.69
C GLU A 104 -6.50 13.60 -4.24
N GLN A 105 -5.91 12.80 -3.36
CA GLN A 105 -6.01 13.00 -1.91
C GLN A 105 -4.69 13.59 -1.42
N ARG A 106 -4.81 14.66 -0.64
CA ARG A 106 -3.70 15.35 0.02
C ARG A 106 -4.07 15.59 1.47
N GLN A 107 -3.08 15.55 2.36
CA GLN A 107 -3.29 15.90 3.76
C GLN A 107 -3.70 17.37 3.87
N ASP A 108 -4.70 17.66 4.69
CA ASP A 108 -5.23 19.00 4.92
C ASP A 108 -5.63 19.14 6.38
N LEU A 109 -4.68 19.56 7.22
CA LEU A 109 -4.86 19.65 8.67
C LEU A 109 -5.82 20.77 9.09
N GLU A 110 -5.96 21.82 8.29
CA GLU A 110 -6.96 22.87 8.55
C GLU A 110 -8.38 22.32 8.42
N LYS A 111 -8.64 21.48 7.41
CA LYS A 111 -9.93 20.78 7.29
C LYS A 111 -10.14 19.77 8.40
N VAL A 112 -9.07 19.16 8.93
CA VAL A 112 -9.17 18.27 10.10
C VAL A 112 -9.65 19.05 11.32
N GLU A 113 -9.00 20.16 11.64
CA GLU A 113 -9.35 21.00 12.79
C GLU A 113 -10.80 21.51 12.70
N LYS A 114 -11.20 22.03 11.53
CA LYS A 114 -12.58 22.46 11.28
C LYS A 114 -13.58 21.31 11.46
N ALA A 115 -13.25 20.12 10.99
CA ALA A 115 -14.15 18.97 11.06
C ALA A 115 -14.27 18.37 12.47
N ILE A 116 -13.26 18.51 13.33
CA ILE A 116 -13.30 18.02 14.72
C ILE A 116 -14.05 18.99 15.65
N ASN A 117 -14.02 20.29 15.34
CA ASN A 117 -14.64 21.33 16.16
C ASN A 117 -16.09 21.70 15.73
N GLN A 118 -16.67 20.96 14.78
CA GLN A 118 -18.08 21.03 14.38
C GLN A 118 -18.94 20.05 15.16
#